data_AF-A0A439YHK9-F1
#
_entry.id   AF-A0A439YHK9-F1
#
_cell.length_a   1.000
_cell.length_b   1.000
_cell.length_c   1.000
_cell.angle_alpha   90.00
_cell.angle_beta   90.00
_cell.angle_gamma   90.00
#
_symmetry.space_group_name_H-M   'P 1'
#
loop_
_entity.id
_entity.type
_entity.pdbx_description
1 polymer ?
#
loop_
_entity_poly.entity_id
_entity_poly.type
_entity_poly.pdbx_seq_one_letter_code
_entity_poly.pdbx_strand_id
1 'polypeptide(L)'
;MSVPDRRAQLFRMEEARRQTQRQLDMIDRQTARRMTAIIPQLRPQCAGYRRGRSPEPAMFLERYRANLAEITLGREHEIDALSRKLARQDAAIAALRATLPADPTRA
;
A
#
# COMPACT_ATOMS: atom_id res chain seq x y z
N MET A 1 3.40 -34.05 -11.66
CA MET A 1 3.81 -32.75 -12.23
C MET A 1 5.25 -32.83 -12.66
N SER A 2 5.53 -32.53 -13.92
CA SER A 2 6.88 -32.52 -14.47
C SER A 2 7.64 -31.27 -14.02
N VAL A 3 8.98 -31.29 -14.10
CA VAL A 3 9.83 -30.12 -13.80
C VAL A 3 9.42 -28.85 -14.57
N PRO A 4 9.10 -28.88 -15.89
CA PRO A 4 8.62 -27.69 -16.60
C PRO A 4 7.27 -27.18 -16.07
N ASP A 5 6.36 -28.05 -15.63
CA ASP A 5 5.10 -27.62 -15.00
C ASP A 5 5.34 -26.86 -13.69
N ARG A 6 6.31 -27.32 -12.88
CA ARG A 6 6.69 -26.66 -11.62
C ARG A 6 7.37 -25.30 -11.88
N ARG A 7 8.18 -25.19 -12.94
CA ARG A 7 8.79 -23.91 -13.38
C ARG A 7 7.73 -22.91 -13.84
N ALA A 8 6.76 -23.36 -14.63
CA ALA A 8 5.64 -22.51 -15.08
C ALA A 8 4.76 -22.05 -13.90
N GLN A 9 4.51 -22.94 -12.92
CA GLN A 9 3.80 -22.60 -11.70
C GLN A 9 4.55 -21.55 -10.87
N LEU A 10 5.86 -21.72 -10.71
CA LEU A 10 6.72 -20.77 -10.00
C LEU A 10 6.65 -19.38 -10.63
N PHE A 11 6.76 -19.29 -11.96
CA PHE A 11 6.65 -18.02 -12.67
C PHE A 11 5.31 -17.31 -12.40
N ARG A 12 4.19 -18.05 -12.42
CA ARG A 12 2.87 -17.49 -12.12
C ARG A 12 2.76 -16.99 -10.67
N MET A 13 3.36 -17.71 -9.71
CA MET A 13 3.37 -17.30 -8.30
C MET A 13 4.21 -16.02 -8.09
N GLU A 14 5.36 -15.91 -8.75
CA GLU A 14 6.20 -14.71 -8.71
C GLU A 14 5.51 -13.49 -9.32
N GLU A 15 4.80 -13.66 -10.44
CA GLU A 15 3.99 -12.59 -11.03
C GLU A 15 2.87 -12.14 -10.09
N ALA A 16 2.14 -13.08 -9.46
CA ALA A 16 1.11 -12.76 -8.48
C ALA A 16 1.67 -12.00 -7.25
N ARG A 17 2.91 -12.31 -6.86
CA ARG A 17 3.62 -11.60 -5.79
C ARG A 17 4.01 -10.18 -6.22
N ARG A 18 4.55 -10.01 -7.44
CA ARG A 18 4.86 -8.68 -8.02
C ARG A 18 3.59 -7.83 -8.14
N GLN A 19 2.46 -8.41 -8.52
CA GLN A 19 1.19 -7.71 -8.58
C GLN A 19 0.75 -7.21 -7.19
N THR A 20 0.85 -8.06 -6.16
CA THR A 20 0.52 -7.70 -4.77
C THR A 20 1.45 -6.58 -4.26
N GLN A 21 2.74 -6.63 -4.59
CA GLN A 21 3.68 -5.54 -4.27
C GLN A 21 3.31 -4.22 -4.95
N ARG A 22 2.96 -4.26 -6.25
CA ARG A 22 2.51 -3.05 -6.98
C ARG A 22 1.23 -2.45 -6.38
N GLN A 23 0.35 -3.28 -5.82
CA GLN A 23 -0.84 -2.80 -5.12
C GLN A 23 -0.46 -2.02 -3.85
N LEU A 24 0.48 -2.53 -3.05
CA LEU A 24 1.02 -1.81 -1.90
C LEU A 24 1.64 -0.47 -2.32
N ASP A 25 2.52 -0.47 -3.33
CA ASP A 25 3.16 0.77 -3.81
C ASP A 25 2.13 1.80 -4.33
N MET A 26 1.03 1.32 -4.92
CA MET A 26 -0.05 2.18 -5.38
C MET A 26 -0.83 2.78 -4.20
N ILE A 27 -1.12 2.00 -3.17
CA ILE A 27 -1.78 2.47 -1.94
C ILE A 27 -0.91 3.55 -1.28
N ASP A 28 0.39 3.32 -1.14
CA ASP A 28 1.31 4.29 -0.53
C ASP A 28 1.33 5.63 -1.30
N ARG A 29 1.38 5.56 -2.63
CA ARG A 29 1.30 6.76 -3.49
C ARG A 29 -0.03 7.47 -3.37
N GLN A 30 -1.15 6.74 -3.30
CA GLN A 30 -2.47 7.33 -3.13
C GLN A 30 -2.60 8.00 -1.76
N THR A 31 -2.05 7.40 -0.71
CA THR A 31 -2.01 7.96 0.64
C THR A 31 -1.25 9.29 0.65
N ALA A 32 -0.02 9.31 0.12
CA ALA A 32 0.79 10.52 0.03
C ALA A 32 0.11 11.65 -0.78
N ARG A 33 -0.52 11.28 -1.89
CA ARG A 33 -1.28 12.24 -2.73
C ARG A 33 -2.50 12.79 -2.00
N ARG A 34 -3.29 11.94 -1.33
CA ARG A 34 -4.49 12.35 -0.61
C ARG A 34 -4.16 13.24 0.58
N MET A 35 -3.10 12.90 1.32
CA MET A 35 -2.57 13.77 2.39
C MET A 35 -2.22 15.16 1.86
N THR A 36 -1.51 15.24 0.72
CA THR A 36 -1.15 16.53 0.11
C THR A 36 -2.36 17.30 -0.44
N ALA A 37 -3.35 16.61 -1.00
CA ALA A 37 -4.54 17.22 -1.61
C ALA A 37 -5.53 17.79 -0.58
N ILE A 38 -5.48 17.35 0.67
CA ILE A 38 -6.31 17.84 1.78
C ILE A 38 -5.79 19.20 2.29
N ILE A 39 -4.48 19.49 2.17
CA ILE A 39 -3.84 20.71 2.68
C ILE A 39 -4.50 22.00 2.12
N PRO A 40 -4.73 22.15 0.79
CA PRO A 40 -5.38 23.35 0.25
C PRO A 40 -6.87 23.47 0.60
N GLN A 41 -7.58 22.35 0.74
CA GLN A 41 -9.02 22.33 1.07
C GLN A 41 -9.29 22.71 2.52
N LEU A 42 -8.31 22.50 3.39
CA LEU A 42 -8.38 22.91 4.78
C LEU A 42 -7.90 24.35 5.00
N ARG A 43 -7.17 24.96 4.04
CA ARG A 43 -6.79 26.37 4.17
C ARG A 43 -8.06 27.22 4.27
N PRO A 44 -8.12 28.20 5.21
CA PRO A 44 -9.22 29.15 5.24
C PRO A 44 -9.29 29.83 3.87
N GLN A 45 -10.43 29.72 3.17
CA GLN A 45 -10.67 30.54 1.99
C GLN A 45 -10.75 32.00 2.46
N CYS A 46 -9.63 32.71 2.40
CA CYS A 46 -9.52 34.14 2.72
C CYS A 46 -10.24 35.05 1.70
N ALA A 47 -11.30 34.57 1.03
CA ALA A 47 -12.04 35.32 0.01
C ALA A 47 -13.18 36.18 0.60
N GLY A 48 -13.39 36.15 1.92
CA GLY A 48 -14.52 36.85 2.56
C GLY A 48 -14.28 37.21 4.02
N TYR A 49 -13.13 37.84 4.32
CA TYR A 49 -12.84 38.38 5.65
C TYR A 49 -13.66 39.67 5.89
N ARG A 50 -14.98 39.55 5.98
CA ARG A 50 -15.87 40.63 6.47
C ARG A 50 -16.61 40.10 7.70
N ARG A 51 -16.37 40.72 8.86
CA ARG A 51 -16.89 40.41 10.21
C ARG A 51 -16.16 39.32 11.00
N GLY A 52 -14.95 39.65 11.44
CA GLY A 52 -14.61 39.63 12.88
C GLY A 52 -14.41 38.30 13.61
N ARG A 53 -14.52 37.13 12.98
CA ARG A 53 -14.13 35.87 13.62
C ARG A 53 -13.37 34.97 12.66
N SER A 54 -12.06 34.88 12.84
CA SER A 54 -11.25 33.87 12.17
C SER A 54 -11.71 32.49 12.65
N PRO A 55 -11.85 31.47 11.78
CA PRO A 55 -11.88 30.10 12.26
C PRO A 55 -10.62 29.85 13.09
N GLU A 56 -10.82 29.37 14.32
CA GLU A 56 -9.76 29.05 15.29
C GLU A 56 -8.75 28.08 14.64
N PRO A 57 -7.45 28.41 14.59
CA PRO A 57 -6.41 27.52 14.07
C PRO A 57 -6.43 26.12 14.73
N ALA A 58 -6.89 26.04 15.98
CA ALA A 58 -7.07 24.78 16.70
C ALA A 58 -8.11 23.86 16.04
N MET A 59 -9.27 24.40 15.61
CA MET A 59 -10.31 23.64 14.92
C MET A 59 -9.85 23.11 13.55
N PHE A 60 -8.97 23.86 12.88
CA PHE A 60 -8.32 23.40 11.64
C PHE A 60 -7.43 22.18 11.88
N LEU A 61 -6.55 22.25 12.90
CA LEU A 61 -5.64 21.15 13.23
C LEU A 61 -6.40 19.91 13.71
N GLU A 62 -7.48 20.09 14.46
CA GLU A 62 -8.33 19.00 14.93
C GLU A 62 -9.03 18.30 13.77
N ARG A 63 -9.62 19.05 12.83
CA ARG A 63 -10.23 18.48 11.62
C ARG A 63 -9.20 17.78 10.74
N TYR A 64 -7.98 18.32 10.63
CA TYR A 64 -6.88 17.67 9.93
C TYR A 64 -6.49 16.34 10.58
N ARG A 65 -6.31 16.32 11.91
CA ARG A 65 -5.96 15.11 12.68
C ARG A 65 -7.05 14.03 12.60
N ALA A 66 -8.32 14.41 12.70
CA ALA A 66 -9.43 13.47 12.55
C ALA A 66 -9.48 12.84 11.15
N ASN A 67 -9.33 13.64 10.09
CA ASN A 67 -9.27 13.13 8.72
C ASN A 67 -8.04 12.24 8.48
N LEU A 68 -6.89 12.59 9.07
CA LEU A 68 -5.69 11.75 8.98
C LEU A 68 -5.89 10.42 9.71
N ALA A 69 -6.49 10.40 10.90
CA ALA A 69 -6.73 9.19 11.64
C ALA A 69 -7.66 8.23 10.88
N GLU A 70 -8.74 8.74 10.30
CA GLU A 70 -9.69 7.94 9.52
C GLU A 70 -9.05 7.34 8.25
N ILE A 71 -8.28 8.15 7.50
CA ILE A 71 -7.56 7.68 6.31
C ILE A 71 -6.48 6.66 6.70
N THR A 72 -5.76 6.89 7.80
CA THR A 72 -4.66 6.03 8.23
C THR A 72 -5.17 4.68 8.70
N LEU A 73 -6.20 4.63 9.55
CA LEU A 73 -6.78 3.38 10.06
C LEU A 73 -7.29 2.47 8.93
N GLY A 74 -8.04 3.03 7.97
CA GLY A 74 -8.53 2.26 6.82
C GLY A 74 -7.40 1.70 5.94
N ARG A 75 -6.30 2.45 5.79
CA ARG A 75 -5.15 2.05 4.99
C ARG A 75 -4.24 1.06 5.71
N GLU A 76 -4.04 1.21 7.02
CA GLU A 76 -3.23 0.29 7.81
C GLU A 76 -3.80 -1.13 7.77
N HIS A 77 -5.12 -1.29 7.89
CA HIS A 77 -5.76 -2.60 7.75
C HIS A 77 -5.59 -3.21 6.36
N GLU A 78 -5.67 -2.40 5.30
CA GLU A 78 -5.45 -2.85 3.92
C GLU A 78 -3.99 -3.26 3.67
N ILE A 79 -3.03 -2.45 4.13
CA ILE A 79 -1.59 -2.72 4.05
C ILE A 79 -1.23 -4.00 4.82
N ASP A 80 -1.74 -4.15 6.04
CA ASP A 80 -1.52 -5.31 6.89
C ASP A 80 -2.09 -6.61 6.26
N ALA A 81 -3.29 -6.54 5.67
CA ALA A 81 -3.87 -7.66 4.92
C ALA A 81 -3.01 -8.06 3.71
N LEU A 82 -2.55 -7.10 2.91
CA LEU A 82 -1.70 -7.34 1.75
C LEU A 82 -0.30 -7.84 2.17
N SER A 83 0.25 -7.32 3.26
CA SER A 83 1.55 -7.74 3.81
C SER A 83 1.51 -9.19 4.27
N ARG A 84 0.45 -9.61 4.97
CA ARG A 84 0.23 -11.02 5.33
C ARG A 84 0.09 -11.91 4.10
N LYS A 85 -0.61 -11.43 3.06
CA LYS A 85 -0.73 -12.17 1.79
C LYS A 85 0.63 -12.36 1.12
N LEU A 86 1.46 -11.32 1.11
CA LEU A 86 2.81 -11.36 0.55
C LEU A 86 3.71 -12.34 1.31
N ALA A 87 3.66 -12.34 2.63
CA ALA A 87 4.41 -13.31 3.46
C ALA A 87 4.02 -14.77 3.13
N ARG A 88 2.72 -15.04 2.92
CA ARG A 88 2.24 -16.38 2.52
C ARG A 88 2.72 -16.75 1.10
N GLN A 89 2.71 -15.80 0.17
CA GLN A 89 3.22 -16.02 -1.18
C GLN A 89 4.73 -16.31 -1.16
N ASP A 90 5.50 -15.55 -0.39
CA ASP A 90 6.95 -15.73 -0.27
C ASP A 90 7.30 -17.09 0.33
N ALA A 91 6.57 -17.53 1.37
CA ALA A 91 6.74 -18.88 1.93
C ALA A 91 6.42 -19.98 0.92
N ALA A 92 5.34 -19.85 0.15
CA ALA A 92 4.96 -20.82 -0.87
C ALA A 92 5.96 -20.88 -2.04
N ILE A 93 6.46 -19.72 -2.48
CA ILE A 93 7.51 -19.62 -3.50
C ILE A 93 8.81 -20.28 -3.00
N ALA A 94 9.21 -20.01 -1.77
CA ALA A 94 10.42 -20.60 -1.17
C ALA A 94 10.33 -22.13 -1.10
N ALA A 95 9.18 -22.68 -0.66
CA ALA A 95 8.95 -24.11 -0.61
C ALA A 95 9.01 -24.76 -2.01
N LEU A 96 8.43 -24.11 -3.03
CA LEU A 96 8.46 -24.60 -4.40
C LEU A 96 9.88 -24.56 -4.99
N ARG A 97 10.65 -23.49 -4.71
CA ARG A 97 12.06 -23.39 -5.10
C ARG A 97 12.92 -24.47 -4.47
N ALA A 98 12.72 -24.78 -3.19
CA ALA A 98 13.44 -25.87 -2.51
C ALA A 98 13.12 -27.26 -3.09
N THR A 99 11.94 -27.42 -3.69
CA THR A 99 11.49 -28.68 -4.31
C THR A 99 11.91 -28.79 -5.79
N LEU A 100 12.36 -27.69 -6.40
CA LEU A 100 12.96 -27.73 -7.74
C LEU A 100 14.42 -28.20 -7.61
N PRO A 101 14.84 -29.25 -8.35
CA PRO A 101 16.25 -29.60 -8.40
C PRO A 101 17.04 -28.40 -8.93
N ALA A 102 18.10 -28.00 -8.19
CA ALA A 102 19.12 -27.13 -8.72
C ALA A 102 19.66 -27.80 -9.99
N ASP A 103 19.51 -27.12 -11.12
CA ASP A 103 19.92 -27.62 -12.42
C ASP A 103 21.42 -28.02 -12.33
N PRO A 104 21.79 -29.32 -12.43
CA PRO A 104 23.19 -29.73 -12.34
C PRO A 104 24.00 -29.37 -13.59
N THR A 105 23.41 -28.65 -14.56
CA THR A 105 23.98 -28.41 -15.90
C THR A 105 24.61 -27.02 -16.07
N ARG A 106 25.08 -26.39 -14.99
CA ARG A 106 26.06 -25.29 -15.07
C ARG A 106 27.33 -25.66 -14.30
N ALA A 107 28.19 -26.45 -14.94
CA ALA A 107 29.61 -26.59 -14.65
C ALA A 107 30.37 -26.53 -15.99
#